data_AF-A0A9P4V1L3-F1
#
_entry.id   AF-A0A9P4V1L3-F1
#
_cell.length_a   1.000
_cell.length_b   1.000
_cell.length_c   1.000
_cell.angle_alpha   90.00
_cell.angle_beta   90.00
_cell.angle_gamma   90.00
#
_symmetry.space_group_name_H-M   'P 1'
#
loop_
_entity.id
_entity.type
_entity.pdbx_description
1 polymer ?
#
loop_
_entity_poly.entity_id
_entity_poly.type
_entity_poly.pdbx_seq_one_letter_code
_entity_poly.pdbx_strand_id
1 'polypeptide(L)'
;PDTCLNVVNAINDWDSSVNTVNDFLNNGASFSTDQDNDVLTAALKEPGFLTTLRNTPNLDASGQGAASTLDAFFPFVPGNLTDLVNGNTDFQTAANGINDARCNHVLEAIGDLWISAAAAA
;
A
#
# COMPACT_ATOMS: atom_id res chain seq x y z
N PRO A 1 9.45 -0.93 23.57
CA PRO A 1 8.85 -1.78 22.51
C PRO A 1 9.97 -2.27 21.59
N ASP A 2 9.99 -3.55 21.27
CA ASP A 2 11.02 -4.16 20.43
C ASP A 2 10.80 -3.73 18.97
N THR A 3 11.73 -2.93 18.45
CA THR A 3 11.68 -2.39 17.07
C THR A 3 11.55 -3.51 16.04
N CYS A 4 12.16 -4.67 16.28
CA CYS A 4 12.05 -5.83 15.40
C CYS A 4 10.62 -6.39 15.35
N LEU A 5 9.92 -6.47 16.48
CA LEU A 5 8.54 -6.95 16.52
C LEU A 5 7.58 -5.99 15.80
N ASN A 6 7.82 -4.68 15.91
CA ASN A 6 7.03 -3.68 15.21
C ASN A 6 7.22 -3.75 13.68
N VAL A 7 8.45 -3.98 13.23
CA VAL A 7 8.76 -4.18 11.80
C VAL A 7 8.07 -5.43 11.27
N VAL A 8 8.14 -6.56 11.98
CA VAL A 8 7.48 -7.81 11.57
C VAL A 8 5.96 -7.66 11.48
N ASN A 9 5.33 -7.03 12.47
CA ASN A 9 3.88 -6.79 12.45
C ASN A 9 3.49 -5.86 11.28
N ALA A 10 4.26 -4.80 11.04
CA ALA A 10 4.00 -3.89 9.93
C ALA A 10 4.11 -4.59 8.55
N ILE A 11 5.06 -5.52 8.39
CA ILE A 11 5.21 -6.32 7.16
C ILE A 11 4.01 -7.26 6.99
N ASN A 12 3.62 -7.99 8.04
CA ASN A 12 2.49 -8.94 7.97
C ASN A 12 1.16 -8.23 7.68
N ASP A 13 0.92 -7.09 8.33
CA ASP A 13 -0.31 -6.33 8.11
C ASP A 13 -0.33 -5.68 6.72
N TRP A 14 0.84 -5.26 6.21
CA TRP A 14 0.98 -4.79 4.83
C TRP A 14 0.69 -5.89 3.81
N ASP A 15 1.24 -7.09 4.01
CA ASP A 15 0.98 -8.24 3.13
C ASP A 15 -0.52 -8.60 3.09
N SER A 16 -1.17 -8.61 4.25
CA SER A 16 -2.62 -8.82 4.34
C SER A 16 -3.42 -7.75 3.57
N SER A 17 -3.01 -6.47 3.69
CA SER A 17 -3.65 -5.38 2.94
C SER A 17 -3.46 -5.54 1.43
N VAL A 18 -2.22 -5.84 1.00
CA VAL A 18 -1.88 -6.03 -0.41
C VAL A 18 -2.68 -7.17 -1.00
N ASN A 19 -2.80 -8.30 -0.28
CA ASN A 19 -3.58 -9.45 -0.71
C ASN A 19 -5.07 -9.11 -0.83
N THR A 20 -5.63 -8.34 0.10
CA THR A 20 -7.04 -7.88 0.02
C THR A 20 -7.28 -7.03 -1.24
N VAL A 21 -6.38 -6.11 -1.56
CA VAL A 21 -6.50 -5.28 -2.76
C VAL A 21 -6.23 -6.10 -4.03
N ASN A 22 -5.33 -7.08 -3.99
CA ASN A 22 -5.09 -7.99 -5.13
C ASN A 22 -6.30 -8.87 -5.41
N ASP A 23 -7.01 -9.33 -4.38
CA ASP A 23 -8.27 -10.07 -4.54
C ASP A 23 -9.34 -9.21 -5.21
N PHE A 24 -9.42 -7.93 -4.86
CA PHE A 24 -10.26 -6.96 -5.56
C PHE A 24 -9.84 -6.79 -7.03
N LEU A 25 -8.55 -6.66 -7.33
CA LEU A 25 -8.07 -6.52 -8.71
C LEU A 25 -8.42 -7.74 -9.57
N ASN A 26 -8.40 -8.93 -8.97
CA ASN A 26 -8.71 -10.19 -9.66
C ASN A 26 -10.21 -10.48 -9.78
N ASN A 27 -11.01 -10.12 -8.78
CA ASN A 27 -12.40 -10.59 -8.63
C ASN A 27 -13.44 -9.48 -8.39
N GLY A 28 -13.01 -8.23 -8.28
CA GLY A 28 -13.83 -7.10 -7.78
C GLY A 28 -15.02 -6.74 -8.67
N ALA A 29 -15.05 -7.17 -9.93
CA ALA A 29 -16.24 -7.04 -10.78
C ALA A 29 -17.48 -7.76 -10.22
N SER A 30 -17.29 -8.69 -9.28
CA SER A 30 -18.36 -9.44 -8.61
C SER A 30 -18.64 -9.00 -7.16
N PHE A 31 -17.92 -7.98 -6.68
CA PHE A 31 -18.01 -7.53 -5.30
C PHE A 31 -19.32 -6.76 -5.06
N SER A 32 -19.84 -6.89 -3.84
CA SER A 32 -20.85 -5.97 -3.34
C SER A 32 -20.20 -4.67 -2.86
N THR A 33 -21.02 -3.63 -2.67
CA THR A 33 -20.57 -2.37 -2.08
C THR A 33 -19.94 -2.55 -0.69
N ASP A 34 -20.42 -3.51 0.11
CA ASP A 34 -19.81 -3.80 1.42
C ASP A 34 -18.40 -4.36 1.26
N GLN A 35 -18.18 -5.24 0.28
CA GLN A 35 -16.86 -5.78 -0.02
C GLN A 35 -15.91 -4.70 -0.56
N ASP A 36 -16.40 -3.78 -1.40
CA ASP A 36 -15.59 -2.64 -1.87
C ASP A 36 -15.17 -1.73 -0.69
N ASN A 37 -16.04 -1.53 0.30
CA ASN A 37 -15.71 -0.78 1.52
C ASN A 37 -14.67 -1.50 2.40
N ASP A 38 -14.74 -2.83 2.49
CA ASP A 38 -13.74 -3.63 3.20
C ASP A 38 -12.36 -3.49 2.53
N VAL A 39 -12.32 -3.52 1.20
CA VAL A 39 -11.09 -3.31 0.41
C VAL A 39 -10.53 -1.90 0.63
N LEU A 40 -11.38 -0.87 0.59
CA LEU A 40 -10.97 0.51 0.91
C LEU A 40 -10.41 0.60 2.33
N THR A 41 -11.05 -0.03 3.30
CA THR A 41 -10.58 -0.06 4.70
C THR A 41 -9.22 -0.73 4.84
N ALA A 42 -8.96 -1.80 4.08
CA ALA A 42 -7.63 -2.42 4.02
C ALA A 42 -6.60 -1.44 3.42
N ALA A 43 -6.88 -0.88 2.23
CA ALA A 43 -5.98 0.04 1.54
C ALA A 43 -5.61 1.28 2.37
N LEU A 44 -6.54 1.80 3.18
CA LEU A 44 -6.28 2.94 4.07
C LEU A 44 -5.29 2.64 5.20
N LYS A 45 -5.01 1.37 5.50
CA LYS A 45 -3.99 0.98 6.50
C LYS A 45 -2.57 1.02 5.94
N GLU A 46 -2.40 0.90 4.62
CA GLU A 46 -1.10 0.78 3.96
C GLU A 46 -0.15 1.95 4.29
N PRO A 47 -0.59 3.23 4.33
CA PRO A 47 0.26 4.35 4.75
C PRO A 47 0.79 4.25 6.19
N GLY A 48 0.06 3.59 7.08
CA GLY A 48 0.48 3.38 8.47
C GLY A 48 1.70 2.48 8.57
N PHE A 49 1.79 1.44 7.74
CA PHE A 49 2.94 0.53 7.71
C PHE A 49 4.21 1.20 7.19
N LEU A 50 4.06 2.09 6.19
CA LEU A 50 5.16 2.87 5.63
C LEU A 50 5.77 3.86 6.63
N THR A 51 4.94 4.41 7.51
CA THR A 51 5.39 5.37 8.52
C THR A 51 6.42 4.73 9.45
N THR A 52 6.21 3.47 9.83
CA THR A 52 7.17 2.72 10.66
C THR A 52 8.52 2.56 9.96
N LEU A 53 8.52 2.14 8.69
CA LEU A 53 9.73 1.83 7.95
C LEU A 53 10.53 3.08 7.59
N ARG A 54 9.85 4.15 7.17
CA ARG A 54 10.47 5.45 6.87
C ARG A 54 11.13 6.09 8.10
N ASN A 55 10.57 5.86 9.28
CA ASN A 55 11.10 6.40 10.52
C ASN A 55 12.27 5.58 11.09
N THR A 56 12.74 4.55 10.38
CA THR A 56 13.96 3.82 10.74
C THR A 56 15.16 4.78 10.75
N PRO A 57 15.88 4.93 11.86
CA PRO A 57 17.04 5.82 11.93
C PRO A 57 18.13 5.41 10.92
N ASN A 58 18.87 6.38 10.39
CA ASN A 58 20.00 6.17 9.47
C ASN A 58 19.64 5.47 8.15
N LEU A 59 18.39 5.60 7.70
CA LEU A 59 17.97 5.16 6.36
C LEU A 59 18.89 5.78 5.29
N ASP A 60 19.40 4.95 4.39
CA ASP A 60 20.27 5.43 3.31
C ASP A 60 19.50 6.24 2.25
N ALA A 61 20.22 6.80 1.27
CA ALA A 61 19.59 7.61 0.23
C ALA A 61 18.56 6.82 -0.61
N SER A 62 18.78 5.51 -0.78
CA SER A 62 17.86 4.63 -1.50
C SER A 62 16.53 4.51 -0.75
N GLY A 63 16.60 4.20 0.55
CA GLY A 63 15.42 4.09 1.40
C GLY A 63 14.68 5.42 1.53
N GLN A 64 15.38 6.55 1.60
CA GLN A 64 14.74 7.86 1.64
C GLN A 64 14.03 8.18 0.32
N GLY A 65 14.64 7.87 -0.83
CA GLY A 65 14.02 8.02 -2.14
C GLY A 65 12.78 7.12 -2.28
N ALA A 66 12.90 5.86 -1.87
CA ALA A 66 11.81 4.91 -1.83
C ALA A 66 10.64 5.39 -0.97
N ALA A 67 10.90 5.86 0.26
CA ALA A 67 9.86 6.41 1.11
C ALA A 67 9.15 7.61 0.45
N SER A 68 9.89 8.50 -0.22
CA SER A 68 9.31 9.63 -0.94
C SER A 68 8.44 9.20 -2.13
N THR A 69 8.85 8.18 -2.88
CA THR A 69 8.02 7.60 -3.96
C THR A 69 6.74 7.02 -3.39
N LEU A 70 6.84 6.26 -2.30
CA LEU A 70 5.68 5.67 -1.65
C LEU A 70 4.72 6.75 -1.13
N ASP A 71 5.21 7.84 -0.53
CA ASP A 71 4.37 8.98 -0.14
C ASP A 71 3.59 9.60 -1.30
N ALA A 72 4.22 9.70 -2.46
CA ALA A 72 3.59 10.29 -3.63
C ALA A 72 2.52 9.37 -4.23
N PHE A 73 2.80 8.06 -4.32
CA PHE A 73 2.00 7.14 -5.13
C PHE A 73 1.03 6.26 -4.34
N PHE A 74 1.28 5.98 -3.06
CA PHE A 74 0.34 5.20 -2.26
C PHE A 74 -1.07 5.81 -2.18
N PRO A 75 -1.25 7.14 -2.03
CA PRO A 75 -2.58 7.75 -1.94
C PRO A 75 -3.51 7.44 -3.12
N PHE A 76 -2.95 7.08 -4.28
CA PHE A 76 -3.75 6.70 -5.45
C PHE A 76 -4.48 5.38 -5.26
N VAL A 77 -3.98 4.43 -4.44
CA VAL A 77 -4.66 3.15 -4.19
C VAL A 77 -5.99 3.37 -3.45
N PRO A 78 -6.04 3.94 -2.23
CA PRO A 78 -7.30 4.24 -1.56
C PRO A 78 -8.09 5.35 -2.27
N GLY A 79 -7.45 6.24 -3.02
CA GLY A 79 -8.13 7.25 -3.83
C GLY A 79 -9.04 6.63 -4.90
N ASN A 80 -8.51 5.71 -5.71
CA ASN A 80 -9.30 4.99 -6.72
C ASN A 80 -10.42 4.14 -6.11
N LEU A 81 -10.17 3.50 -4.97
CA LEU A 81 -11.20 2.75 -4.23
C LEU A 81 -12.28 3.67 -3.66
N THR A 82 -11.90 4.85 -3.18
CA THR A 82 -12.84 5.87 -2.69
C THR A 82 -13.75 6.36 -3.81
N ASP A 83 -13.19 6.62 -5.00
CA ASP A 83 -13.98 7.01 -6.17
C ASP A 83 -14.93 5.90 -6.61
N LEU A 84 -14.51 4.64 -6.55
CA LEU A 84 -15.38 3.50 -6.84
C LEU A 84 -16.55 3.42 -5.85
N VAL A 85 -16.24 3.43 -4.54
CA VAL A 85 -17.24 3.33 -3.46
C VAL A 85 -18.25 4.48 -3.53
N ASN A 86 -17.79 5.69 -3.87
CA ASN A 86 -18.66 6.85 -4.01
C ASN A 86 -19.47 6.86 -5.33
N GLY A 87 -19.22 5.91 -6.24
CA GLY A 87 -19.86 5.85 -7.56
C GLY A 87 -19.35 6.91 -8.54
N ASN A 88 -18.18 7.50 -8.29
CA ASN A 88 -17.54 8.47 -9.18
C ASN A 88 -16.87 7.82 -10.39
N THR A 89 -16.58 6.51 -10.30
CA THR A 89 -15.94 5.72 -11.36
C THR A 89 -16.48 4.29 -11.37
N ASP A 90 -16.19 3.55 -12.45
CA ASP A 90 -16.46 2.11 -12.52
C ASP A 90 -15.27 1.27 -12.02
N PHE A 91 -15.55 -0.02 -11.79
CA PHE A 91 -14.56 -1.00 -11.33
C PHE A 91 -13.32 -1.05 -12.23
N GLN A 92 -13.49 -1.07 -13.55
CA GLN A 92 -12.37 -1.23 -14.49
C GLN A 92 -11.42 -0.05 -14.43
N THR A 93 -11.96 1.16 -14.35
CA THR A 93 -11.17 2.40 -14.24
C THR A 93 -10.44 2.46 -12.90
N ALA A 94 -11.12 2.12 -11.79
CA ALA A 94 -10.48 2.06 -10.47
C ALA A 94 -9.37 1.00 -10.43
N ALA A 95 -9.63 -0.21 -10.94
CA ALA A 95 -8.66 -1.30 -10.99
C ALA A 95 -7.42 -0.93 -11.84
N ASN A 96 -7.63 -0.26 -12.98
CA ASN A 96 -6.53 0.22 -13.81
C ASN A 96 -5.68 1.29 -13.09
N GLY A 97 -6.32 2.26 -12.42
CA GLY A 97 -5.60 3.27 -11.65
C GLY A 97 -4.80 2.69 -10.48
N ILE A 98 -5.35 1.69 -9.78
CA ILE A 98 -4.65 0.96 -8.73
C ILE A 98 -3.47 0.16 -9.31
N ASN A 99 -3.68 -0.55 -10.42
CA ASN A 99 -2.63 -1.33 -11.07
C ASN A 99 -1.49 -0.44 -11.56
N ASP A 100 -1.79 0.72 -12.13
CA ASP A 100 -0.78 1.68 -12.59
C ASP A 100 0.08 2.16 -11.41
N ALA A 101 -0.54 2.62 -10.32
CA ALA A 101 0.17 3.04 -9.12
C ALA A 101 1.01 1.91 -8.52
N ARG A 102 0.44 0.69 -8.45
CA ARG A 102 1.12 -0.46 -7.83
C ARG A 102 2.30 -0.95 -8.64
N CYS A 103 2.08 -1.24 -9.92
CA CYS A 103 3.07 -1.85 -10.79
C CYS A 103 4.21 -0.90 -11.15
N ASN A 104 3.92 0.40 -11.30
CA ASN A 104 4.93 1.35 -11.78
C ASN A 104 5.68 2.09 -10.67
N HIS A 105 5.14 2.10 -9.44
CA HIS A 105 5.71 2.94 -8.38
C HIS A 105 5.80 2.22 -7.03
N VAL A 106 4.72 1.61 -6.56
CA VAL A 106 4.66 1.09 -5.18
C VAL A 106 5.52 -0.17 -4.98
N LEU A 107 5.44 -1.16 -5.89
CA LEU A 107 6.09 -2.46 -5.70
C LEU A 107 7.62 -2.39 -5.64
N GLU A 108 8.23 -1.58 -6.50
CA GLU A 108 9.68 -1.39 -6.48
C GLU A 108 10.11 -0.62 -5.23
N ALA A 109 9.46 0.51 -4.96
CA ALA A 109 9.84 1.37 -3.84
C ALA A 109 9.61 0.69 -2.47
N ILE A 110 8.60 -0.17 -2.30
CA ILE A 110 8.45 -0.89 -1.02
C ILE A 110 9.60 -1.89 -0.80
N GLY A 111 10.06 -2.56 -1.86
CA GLY A 111 11.20 -3.46 -1.78
C GLY A 111 12.47 -2.74 -1.36
N ASP A 112 12.76 -1.60 -1.97
CA ASP A 112 13.92 -0.76 -1.63
C ASP A 112 13.83 -0.24 -0.19
N LEU A 113 12.65 0.28 0.21
CA LEU A 113 12.45 0.79 1.56
C LEU A 113 12.67 -0.31 2.61
N TRP A 114 12.21 -1.53 2.36
CA TRP A 114 12.42 -2.66 3.27
C TRP A 114 13.89 -3.06 3.38
N ILE A 115 14.60 -3.16 2.26
CA ILE A 115 16.03 -3.51 2.25
C ILE A 115 16.82 -2.46 3.03
N SER A 116 16.58 -1.18 2.76
CA SER A 116 17.27 -0.08 3.45
C SER A 116 16.90 -0.01 4.94
N ALA A 117 15.63 -0.18 5.30
CA ALA A 117 15.21 -0.19 6.70
C ALA A 117 15.81 -1.37 7.46
N ALA A 118 15.84 -2.57 6.87
CA ALA A 118 16.44 -3.75 7.49
C ALA A 118 17.95 -3.61 7.68
N ALA A 119 18.66 -2.95 6.75
CA ALA A 119 20.09 -2.70 6.87
C ALA A 119 20.44 -1.63 7.92
N ALA A 120 19.50 -0.73 8.22
CA ALA A 120 19.69 0.37 9.18
C ALA A 120 19.23 0.03 10.61
N ALA A 121 18.46 -1.05 10.78
CA ALA A 121 17.89 -1.53 12.04
C ALA A 121 18.88 -2.32 12.91
#